data_AF-A0A1G0K245-F1
#
_entry.id   AF-A0A1G0K245-F1
#
_cell.length_a   1.000
_cell.length_b   1.000
_cell.length_c   1.000
_cell.angle_alpha   90.00
_cell.angle_beta   90.00
_cell.angle_gamma   90.00
#
_symmetry.space_group_name_H-M   'P 1'
#
loop_
_entity.id
_entity.type
_entity.pdbx_description
1 polymer ?
#
loop_
_entity_poly.entity_id
_entity_poly.type
_entity_poly.pdbx_seq_one_letter_code
_entity_poly.pdbx_strand_id
1 'polypeptide(L)' 'MKHGKLPACVEACPTGARKFGDLLDPNSEVTKIFKGNKWAVLKPDMFTSPTCFYVSLPHEVV' A
#
# COMPACT_ATOMS: atom_id res chain seq x y z
N MET A 1 11.64 10.56 0.07
CA MET A 1 12.76 9.60 0.12
C MET A 1 14.04 10.34 -0.22
N LYS A 2 15.14 10.12 0.50
CA LYS A 2 16.41 10.79 0.18
C LYS A 2 16.92 10.22 -1.15
N HIS A 3 17.16 11.10 -2.13
CA HIS A 3 17.73 10.77 -3.46
C HIS A 3 16.81 10.03 -4.45
N GLY A 4 15.48 10.07 -4.30
CA GLY A 4 14.56 9.51 -5.30
C GLY A 4 14.52 7.97 -5.41
N LYS A 5 15.19 7.26 -4.48
CA LYS A 5 15.17 5.79 -4.41
C LYS A 5 13.91 5.30 -3.71
N LEU A 6 13.49 4.08 -4.04
CA LEU A 6 12.42 3.36 -3.35
C LEU A 6 12.88 2.87 -1.97
N PRO A 7 11.96 2.49 -1.06
CA PRO A 7 12.33 1.87 0.20
C PRO A 7 12.98 0.50 -0.03
N ALA A 8 13.99 0.16 0.77
CA ALA A 8 14.72 -1.11 0.64
C ALA A 8 13.80 -2.35 0.69
N CYS A 9 12.72 -2.30 1.47
CA CYS A 9 11.75 -3.39 1.53
C CYS A 9 11.00 -3.58 0.20
N VAL A 10 10.70 -2.50 -0.51
CA VAL A 10 10.08 -2.56 -1.84
C VAL A 10 11.06 -3.14 -2.84
N GLU A 11 12.30 -2.65 -2.85
CA GLU A 11 13.36 -3.12 -3.76
C GLU A 11 13.73 -4.59 -3.52
N ALA A 12 13.77 -5.03 -2.27
CA ALA A 12 14.12 -6.40 -1.91
C ALA A 12 13.00 -7.43 -2.18
N CYS A 13 11.79 -7.01 -2.56
CA CYS A 13 10.67 -7.92 -2.75
C CYS A 13 10.78 -8.64 -4.11
N PRO A 14 11.04 -9.97 -4.15
CA PRO A 14 11.26 -10.67 -5.40
C PRO A 14 10.00 -10.77 -6.26
N THR A 15 8.82 -10.78 -5.63
CA THR A 15 7.52 -10.89 -6.30
C THR A 15 6.88 -9.55 -6.62
N GLY A 16 7.48 -8.44 -6.15
CA GLY A 16 6.89 -7.10 -6.32
C GLY A 16 5.59 -6.89 -5.53
N ALA A 17 5.35 -7.64 -4.46
CA ALA A 17 4.13 -7.54 -3.66
C ALA A 17 3.95 -6.18 -2.96
N ARG A 18 5.05 -5.47 -2.67
CA ARG A 18 5.02 -4.15 -2.03
C ARG A 18 5.10 -3.06 -3.09
N LYS A 19 4.15 -2.12 -3.05
CA LYS A 19 4.10 -0.94 -3.93
C LYS A 19 4.12 0.32 -3.08
N PHE A 20 4.89 1.31 -3.52
CA PHE A 20 5.07 2.57 -2.79
C PHE A 20 4.90 3.75 -3.74
N GLY A 21 4.17 4.76 -3.30
CA GLY A 21 3.88 5.94 -4.11
C GLY A 21 2.93 6.90 -3.41
N ASP A 22 2.49 7.92 -4.15
CA ASP A 22 1.54 8.93 -3.69
C ASP A 22 0.10 8.56 -4.10
N LEU A 23 -0.81 8.48 -3.14
CA LEU A 23 -2.23 8.21 -3.39
C LEU A 23 -2.98 9.44 -3.92
N LEU A 24 -2.41 10.63 -3.80
CA LEU A 24 -2.99 11.87 -4.33
C LEU A 24 -2.64 12.08 -5.81
N ASP A 25 -1.57 11.44 -6.30
CA ASP A 25 -1.22 11.45 -7.72
C ASP A 25 -2.05 10.39 -8.48
N PRO A 26 -2.96 10.80 -9.39
CA PRO A 26 -3.77 9.87 -10.17
C PRO A 26 -2.96 8.99 -11.13
N ASN A 27 -1.74 9.40 -11.48
CA ASN A 27 -0.87 8.66 -12.39
C ASN A 27 -0.02 7.60 -11.68
N SER A 28 0.06 7.65 -10.35
CA SER A 28 0.87 6.72 -9.57
C SER A 28 0.34 5.29 -9.66
N GLU A 29 1.26 4.33 -9.57
CA GLU A 29 0.91 2.90 -9.58
C GLU A 29 -0.01 2.54 -8.39
N VAL A 30 0.26 3.12 -7.21
CA VAL A 30 -0.54 2.87 -6.00
C VAL A 30 -1.98 3.35 -6.16
N THR A 31 -2.22 4.52 -6.78
CA THR A 31 -3.58 5.04 -7.00
C THR A 31 -4.37 4.15 -7.96
N LYS A 32 -3.71 3.62 -9.00
CA LYS A 32 -4.34 2.68 -9.95
C LYS A 32 -4.73 1.38 -9.26
N ILE A 33 -3.85 0.82 -8.43
CA ILE A 33 -4.13 -0.39 -7.64
C ILE A 33 -5.28 -0.12 -6.66
N PHE A 34 -5.24 1.01 -5.96
CA PHE A 34 -6.23 1.37 -4.95
C PHE A 34 -7.64 1.52 -5.53
N LYS A 35 -7.78 2.07 -6.74
CA LYS A 35 -9.07 2.22 -7.43
C LYS A 35 -9.61 0.90 -8.00
N GLY A 36 -8.73 -0.02 -8.40
CA GLY A 36 -9.10 -1.25 -9.09
C GLY A 36 -9.34 -2.47 -8.18
N ASN A 37 -8.98 -2.40 -6.90
CA ASN A 37 -8.96 -3.57 -6.01
C ASN A 37 -9.67 -3.31 -4.69
N LYS A 38 -10.18 -4.39 -4.07
CA LYS A 38 -10.63 -4.35 -2.67
C LYS A 38 -9.40 -4.31 -1.77
N TRP A 39 -9.33 -3.31 -0.92
CA TRP A 39 -8.26 -3.12 0.05
C TRP A 39 -8.82 -3.03 1.47
N ALA A 40 -7.98 -3.37 2.43
CA ALA A 40 -8.25 -3.22 3.86
C ALA A 40 -7.01 -2.66 4.56
N VAL A 41 -7.23 -2.21 5.79
CA VAL A 41 -6.19 -1.74 6.71
C VAL A 41 -6.24 -2.60 7.96
N LEU A 42 -5.12 -2.72 8.67
CA LEU A 42 -5.08 -3.44 9.93
C LEU A 42 -5.67 -2.57 11.04
N LYS A 43 -6.47 -3.17 11.95
CA LYS A 43 -7.03 -2.49 13.13
C LYS A 43 -7.77 -1.19 12.82
N PRO A 44 -8.80 -1.22 11.95
CA PRO A 44 -9.53 -0.01 11.56
C PRO A 44 -10.24 0.70 12.72
N ASP A 45 -10.55 -0.03 13.79
CA ASP A 45 -11.19 0.43 15.04
C ASP A 45 -10.31 1.35 15.90
N MET A 46 -9.01 1.44 15.60
CA MET A 46 -8.08 2.34 16.31
C MET A 46 -8.10 3.78 15.78
N PHE A 47 -8.84 4.06 14.69
CA PHE A 47 -9.02 5.40 14.10
C PHE A 47 -7.72 6.17 13.79
N THR A 48 -6.63 5.48 13.46
CA THR A 48 -5.30 6.08 13.29
C THR A 48 -5.02 6.64 11.89
N SER A 49 -5.98 6.59 10.97
CA SER A 49 -5.80 6.99 9.56
C SER A 49 -4.56 6.33 8.90
N PRO A 50 -4.50 4.99 8.84
CA PRO A 50 -3.33 4.27 8.34
C PRO A 50 -3.07 4.55 6.85
N THR A 51 -1.79 4.51 6.47
CA THR A 51 -1.31 4.72 5.09
C THR A 51 -0.72 3.45 4.46
N CYS A 52 -0.86 2.30 5.13
CA CYS A 52 -0.45 1.00 4.64
C CYS A 52 -1.70 0.16 4.38
N PHE A 53 -1.87 -0.27 3.13
CA PHE A 53 -3.08 -0.94 2.65
C PHE A 53 -2.73 -2.34 2.14
N TYR A 54 -3.62 -3.29 2.41
CA TYR A 54 -3.49 -4.67 1.99
C TYR A 54 -4.58 -5.02 0.98
N VAL A 55 -4.18 -5.58 -0.15
CA VAL A 55 -5.11 -6.06 -1.17
C VAL A 55 -5.54 -7.48 -0.83
N SER A 56 -6.84 -7.77 -0.89
CA SER A 56 -7.40 -9.10 -0.63
C SER A 56 -7.07 -9.69 0.75
N LEU A 57 -7.03 -8.85 1.79
CA LEU A 57 -6.79 -9.28 3.17
C LEU A 57 -7.99 -10.13 3.68
N PRO A 58 -7.76 -11.36 4.18
CA PRO A 58 -8.84 -12.17 4.74
C PRO A 58 -9.36 -11.55 6.05
N HIS A 59 -10.67 -11.69 6.30
CA HIS A 59 -11.34 -11.04 7.44
C HIS A 59 -10.81 -11.51 8.81
N GLU A 60 -10.22 -12.70 8.90
CA GLU A 60 -9.67 -13.25 10.16
C GLU A 60 -8.51 -12.41 10.74
N VAL A 61 -7.81 -11.64 9.90
CA VAL A 61 -6.62 -10.87 10.30
C VAL A 61 -6.82 -9.36 10.30
N VAL A 62 -8.05 -8.89 10.02
CA VAL A 62 -8.42 -7.46 10.00
C VAL A 62 -8.55 -6.92 11.42
#